data_AF-A0A6G1IQZ5-F1
#
_entry.id   AF-A0A6G1IQZ5-F1
#
_cell.length_a   1.000
_cell.length_b   1.000
_cell.length_c   1.000
_cell.angle_alpha   90.00
_cell.angle_beta   90.00
_cell.angle_gamma   90.00
#
_symmetry.space_group_name_H-M   'P 1'
#
loop_
_entity.id
_entity.type
_entity.pdbx_description
1 polymer ?
#
loop_
_entity_poly.entity_id
_entity_poly.type
_entity_poly.pdbx_seq_one_letter_code
_entity_poly.pdbx_strand_id
1 'polypeptide(L)'
;PPYSPDLNAIENILSILKDRLIKRKKKDLGVGTSKESINAFKRVILEEWNNIPQDAIYNCILSMPRRYRAVIEAKEWYNKY
;
A
#
# COMPACT_ATOMS: atom_id res chain seq x y z
N PRO A 1 0.88 -0.25 18.82
CA PRO A 1 2.15 -0.60 19.50
C PRO A 1 3.33 -0.15 18.62
N PRO A 2 4.55 -0.01 19.17
CA PRO A 2 5.75 0.04 18.34
C PRO A 2 5.78 -1.20 17.42
N TYR A 3 6.18 -1.03 16.15
CA TYR A 3 6.23 -2.12 15.15
C TYR A 3 4.90 -2.81 14.85
N SER A 4 3.79 -2.07 14.75
CA SER A 4 2.50 -2.61 14.33
C SER A 4 2.12 -2.14 12.92
N PRO A 5 2.69 -2.74 11.85
CA PRO A 5 2.34 -2.40 10.46
C PRO A 5 0.84 -2.57 10.19
N ASP A 6 0.16 -3.49 10.90
CA ASP A 6 -1.29 -3.70 10.82
C ASP A 6 -2.12 -2.48 11.22
N LEU A 7 -1.56 -1.59 12.05
CA LEU A 7 -2.20 -0.36 12.49
C LEU A 7 -1.81 0.86 11.65
N ASN A 8 -0.93 0.69 10.66
CA ASN A 8 -0.56 1.79 9.78
C ASN A 8 -1.44 1.78 8.53
N ALA A 9 -2.45 2.65 8.49
CA ALA A 9 -3.37 2.76 7.36
C ALA A 9 -2.66 3.03 6.02
N ILE A 10 -1.49 3.69 6.05
CA ILE A 10 -0.71 3.97 4.84
C ILE A 10 -0.11 2.70 4.23
N GLU A 11 0.23 1.69 5.04
CA GLU A 11 0.82 0.43 4.53
C GLU A 11 -0.18 -0.32 3.65
N ASN A 12 -1.46 -0.29 4.00
CA ASN A 12 -2.51 -0.88 3.17
C ASN A 12 -2.63 -0.16 1.82
N ILE A 13 -2.57 1.18 1.82
CA ILE A 13 -2.61 1.97 0.58
C ILE A 13 -1.36 1.71 -0.26
N LEU A 14 -0.18 1.60 0.37
CA LEU A 14 1.07 1.25 -0.30
C LEU A 14 1.04 -0.18 -0.87
N SER A 15 0.36 -1.12 -0.21
CA SER A 15 0.14 -2.47 -0.73
C SER A 15 -0.69 -2.43 -2.02
N ILE A 16 -1.80 -1.70 -2.02
CA ILE A 16 -2.63 -1.48 -3.22
C ILE A 16 -1.82 -0.85 -4.36
N LEU A 17 -0.98 0.13 -4.04
CA LEU A 17 -0.10 0.77 -5.02
C LEU A 17 0.91 -0.24 -5.61
N LYS A 18 1.56 -1.06 -4.77
CA LYS A 18 2.51 -2.09 -5.22
C LYS A 18 1.83 -3.12 -6.12
N ASP A 19 0.64 -3.60 -5.75
CA ASP A 19 -0.12 -4.55 -6.55
C ASP A 19 -0.47 -4.00 -7.93
N ARG A 20 -0.81 -2.71 -8.00
CA ARG A 20 -1.06 -2.00 -9.25
C ARG A 20 0.20 -1.85 -10.11
N LEU A 21 1.32 -1.50 -9.49
CA LEU A 21 2.60 -1.40 -10.19
C LEU A 21 3.07 -2.75 -10.75
N ILE A 22 2.88 -3.85 -10.02
CA ILE A 22 3.22 -5.21 -10.50
C ILE A 22 2.39 -5.61 -11.73
N LYS A 23 1.15 -5.12 -11.84
CA LYS A 23 0.26 -5.38 -12.99
C LYS A 23 0.61 -4.53 -14.22
N ARG A 24 1.43 -3.48 -14.11
CA ARG A 24 1.89 -2.68 -15.25
C ARG A 24 2.93 -3.45 -16.07
N LYS A 25 3.00 -3.17 -17.37
CA LYS A 25 4.03 -3.76 -18.24
C LYS A 25 5.40 -3.18 -17.84
N LYS A 26 6.42 -4.04 -17.69
CA LYS A 26 7.79 -3.64 -17.30
C LYS A 26 8.37 -2.50 -18.15
N LYS A 27 8.05 -2.49 -19.45
CA LYS A 27 8.49 -1.42 -20.37
C LYS A 27 7.96 -0.03 -19.99
N ASP A 28 6.77 0.05 -19.38
CA ASP A 28 6.12 1.31 -19.04
C ASP A 28 6.68 1.87 -17.72
N LEU A 29 7.14 0.98 -16.83
CA LEU A 29 7.79 1.34 -15.56
C LEU A 29 9.19 1.95 -15.74
N GLY A 30 9.78 1.84 -16.93
CA GLY A 30 11.19 2.17 -17.17
C GLY A 30 12.11 1.00 -16.80
N VAL A 31 13.17 0.80 -17.58
CA VAL A 31 14.13 -0.30 -17.39
C VAL A 31 15.53 0.28 -17.28
N GLY A 32 16.17 0.10 -16.12
CA GLY A 32 17.53 0.57 -15.85
C GLY A 32 17.58 1.86 -15.03
N THR A 33 18.78 2.40 -14.86
CA THR A 33 19.07 3.54 -13.97
C THR A 33 19.22 4.87 -14.71
N SER A 34 18.88 4.92 -16.01
CA SER A 34 18.92 6.16 -16.77
C SER A 34 17.91 7.18 -16.22
N LYS A 35 18.17 8.47 -16.47
CA LYS A 35 17.27 9.55 -16.03
C LYS A 35 15.87 9.39 -16.61
N GLU A 36 15.77 8.95 -17.86
CA GLU A 36 14.52 8.69 -18.57
C GLU A 36 13.76 7.53 -17.92
N SER A 37 14.46 6.46 -17.54
CA SER A 37 13.89 5.30 -16.86
C SER A 37 13.34 5.66 -15.48
N ILE A 38 14.11 6.45 -14.71
CA ILE A 38 13.68 6.95 -13.40
C ILE A 38 12.47 7.87 -13.54
N ASN A 39 12.44 8.74 -14.56
CA ASN A 39 11.32 9.63 -14.80
C ASN A 39 10.06 8.87 -15.24
N ALA A 40 10.21 7.83 -16.07
CA ALA A 40 9.11 6.93 -16.43
C ALA A 40 8.54 6.25 -15.18
N PHE A 41 9.40 5.72 -14.31
CA PHE A 41 8.98 5.08 -13.07
C PHE A 41 8.20 6.04 -12.16
N LYS A 42 8.73 7.25 -11.93
CA LYS A 42 8.06 8.30 -11.13
C LYS A 42 6.68 8.65 -11.70
N ARG A 43 6.58 8.77 -13.01
CA ARG A 43 5.31 9.07 -13.68
C ARG A 43 4.28 7.95 -13.46
N VAL A 44 4.67 6.69 -13.64
CA VAL A 44 3.75 5.57 -13.44
C VAL A 44 3.29 5.45 -11.99
N ILE A 45 4.17 5.72 -11.02
CA ILE A 45 3.79 5.79 -9.60
C ILE A 45 2.70 6.85 -9.38
N LEU A 46 2.88 8.06 -9.90
CA LEU A 46 1.91 9.14 -9.76
C LEU A 46 0.58 8.82 -10.47
N GLU A 47 0.64 8.23 -11.66
CA GLU A 47 -0.55 7.76 -12.37
C GLU A 47 -1.31 6.72 -11.55
N GLU A 48 -0.63 5.69 -11.04
CA GLU A 48 -1.29 4.65 -10.23
C GLU A 48 -1.81 5.18 -8.90
N TRP A 49 -1.08 6.10 -8.26
CA TRP A 49 -1.53 6.77 -7.05
C TRP A 49 -2.84 7.52 -7.28
N ASN A 50 -2.92 8.32 -8.35
CA ASN A 50 -4.14 9.05 -8.71
C ASN A 50 -5.29 8.14 -9.13
N ASN A 51 -4.99 6.92 -9.59
CA ASN A 51 -5.99 5.93 -9.94
C ASN A 51 -6.47 5.11 -8.73
N ILE A 52 -5.93 5.31 -7.52
CA ILE A 52 -6.43 4.67 -6.30
C ILE A 52 -7.82 5.26 -6.00
N PRO A 53 -8.88 4.46 -5.99
CA PRO A 53 -10.23 4.93 -5.76
C PRO A 53 -10.35 5.50 -4.33
N GLN A 54 -11.05 6.62 -4.19
CA GLN A 54 -11.19 7.29 -2.89
C GLN A 54 -11.91 6.39 -1.87
N ASP A 55 -12.83 5.53 -2.30
CA ASP A 55 -13.48 4.50 -1.49
C ASP A 55 -12.48 3.48 -0.93
N ALA A 56 -11.39 3.14 -1.62
CA ALA A 56 -10.34 2.30 -1.07
C ALA A 56 -9.63 2.98 0.12
N ILE A 57 -9.43 4.30 0.04
CA ILE A 57 -8.87 5.10 1.13
C ILE A 57 -9.86 5.17 2.30
N TYR A 58 -11.14 5.45 2.03
CA TYR A 58 -12.19 5.46 3.05
C TYR A 58 -12.34 4.11 3.74
N ASN A 59 -12.38 3.01 2.98
CA ASN A 59 -12.45 1.65 3.52
C ASN A 59 -11.23 1.33 4.39
N CYS A 60 -10.04 1.81 4.01
CA CYS A 60 -8.85 1.66 4.84
C CYS A 60 -9.02 2.35 6.21
N ILE A 61 -9.52 3.59 6.22
CA ILE A 61 -9.80 4.36 7.44
C ILE A 61 -10.90 3.68 8.27
N LEU A 62 -12.03 3.32 7.65
CA LEU A 62 -13.16 2.67 8.32
C LEU A 62 -12.81 1.29 8.89
N SER A 63 -11.81 0.61 8.34
CA SER A 63 -11.32 -0.66 8.89
C SER A 63 -10.45 -0.50 10.15
N MET A 64 -9.96 0.70 10.46
CA MET A 64 -9.03 0.95 11.59
C MET A 64 -9.59 0.52 12.94
N PRO A 65 -10.85 0.84 13.33
CA PRO A 65 -11.40 0.41 14.60
C PRO A 65 -11.46 -1.12 14.73
N ARG A 66 -11.78 -1.83 13.64
CA ARG A 66 -11.78 -3.30 13.61
C ARG A 66 -10.37 -3.87 13.76
N ARG A 67 -9.38 -3.32 13.06
CA ARG A 67 -7.97 -3.73 13.18
C ARG A 67 -7.43 -3.47 14.58
N TYR A 68 -7.83 -2.35 15.20
CA TYR A 68 -7.47 -2.05 16.58
C TYR A 68 -8.07 -3.06 17.57
N ARG A 69 -9.34 -3.43 17.41
CA ARG A 69 -9.97 -4.50 18.21
C ARG A 69 -9.28 -5.84 18.00
N ALA A 70 -9.00 -6.23 16.76
CA ALA A 70 -8.28 -7.46 16.45
C ALA A 70 -6.90 -7.51 17.12
N VAL A 71 -6.18 -6.37 17.21
CA VAL A 71 -4.91 -6.28 17.94
C VAL A 71 -5.11 -6.39 19.46
N ILE A 72 -6.21 -5.87 20.01
CA ILE A 72 -6.54 -6.03 21.44
C ILE A 72 -6.88 -7.49 21.75
N GLU A 73 -7.71 -8.14 20.93
CA GLU A 73 -8.09 -9.54 21.07
C GLU A 73 -6.87 -10.46 20.89
N ALA A 74 -5.98 -10.15 19.93
CA ALA A 74 -4.73 -10.87 19.71
C ALA A 74 -3.70 -10.66 20.85
N LYS A 75 -3.87 -9.67 21.74
CA LYS A 75 -3.03 -9.55 22.94
C LYS A 75 -3.36 -10.58 24.03
N GLU A 76 -4.43 -11.36 23.87
CA GLU A 76 -4.68 -12.56 24.70
C GLU A 76 -4.24 -13.86 24.02
N TRP A 77 -4.02 -13.85 22.70
CA TRP A 77 -3.54 -14.99 21.93
C TRP A 77 -2.48 -14.54 20.93
N TYR A 78 -1.21 -14.76 21.27
CA TYR A 78 -0.13 -14.79 20.26
C TYR A 78 -0.60 -15.59 19.04
N ASN A 79 -0.64 -14.99 17.84
CA ASN A 79 -0.09 -15.59 16.62
C ASN A 79 -0.25 -14.79 15.30
N LYS A 80 0.82 -14.91 14.51
CA LYS A 80 0.92 -15.10 13.04
C LYS A 80 0.42 -13.99 12.11
N TYR A 81 1.07 -12.83 12.21
CA TYR A 81 1.57 -12.13 11.02
C TYR A 81 3.07 -11.92 11.17
#